data_AF-A0A239FLY8-F1
#
_entry.id   AF-A0A239FLY8-F1
#
_cell.length_a   1.000
_cell.length_b   1.000
_cell.length_c   1.000
_cell.angle_alpha   90.00
_cell.angle_beta   90.00
_cell.angle_gamma   90.00
#
_symmetry.space_group_name_H-M   'P 1'
#
loop_
_entity.id
_entity.type
_entity.pdbx_description
1 polymer ?
#
loop_
_entity_poly.entity_id
_entity_poly.type
_entity_poly.pdbx_seq_one_letter_code
_entity_poly.pdbx_strand_id
1 'polypeptide(L)'
;MKYHKLPLPHTQRIENYLVNNSQSDAIYLKIPNSRIQKLFGGNPSHFFRMLKNGLHSLGGVSNRTFFKGFTGIYFYMSNLDTMEMIILYEGTYPYQETKHRIKKLLGIDVELEFGKAETFKSKIEEIVQLKTHSQFFGDAFFEKATS
;
A
#
# COMPACT_ATOMS: atom_id res chain seq x y z
N MET A 1 1.83 -27.44 14.49
CA MET A 1 1.69 -26.39 13.46
C MET A 1 2.98 -26.32 12.65
N LYS A 2 2.93 -26.58 11.33
CA LYS A 2 4.12 -26.52 10.46
C LYS A 2 4.30 -25.08 9.97
N TYR A 3 5.19 -24.33 10.60
CA TYR A 3 5.64 -23.02 10.10
C TYR A 3 6.25 -23.21 8.71
N HIS A 4 5.54 -22.77 7.67
CA HIS A 4 6.10 -22.70 6.33
C HIS A 4 7.12 -21.56 6.32
N LYS A 5 8.41 -21.91 6.34
CA LYS A 5 9.48 -20.95 6.09
C LYS A 5 9.22 -20.29 4.74
N LEU A 6 8.99 -18.98 4.77
CA LEU A 6 8.93 -18.14 3.58
C LEU A 6 10.16 -18.40 2.70
N PRO A 7 10.05 -18.30 1.37
CA PRO A 7 11.23 -18.27 0.53
C PRO A 7 12.04 -17.03 0.92
N LEU A 8 13.28 -17.28 1.38
CA LEU A 8 14.28 -16.31 1.86
C LEU A 8 14.38 -14.98 1.08
N PRO A 9 14.11 -14.89 -0.24
CA PRO A 9 14.27 -13.62 -0.97
C PRO A 9 13.28 -12.51 -0.58
N HIS A 10 12.02 -12.82 -0.23
CA HIS A 10 10.99 -11.78 -0.08
C HIS A 10 11.05 -11.09 1.28
N THR A 11 11.22 -11.85 2.36
CA THR A 11 11.42 -11.28 3.70
C THR A 11 12.70 -10.47 3.78
N GLN A 12 13.81 -10.96 3.22
CA GLN A 12 15.06 -10.20 3.16
C GLN A 12 14.91 -8.88 2.39
N ARG A 13 14.11 -8.84 1.31
CA ARG A 13 13.86 -7.59 0.58
C ARG A 13 13.11 -6.56 1.41
N ILE A 14 12.10 -6.97 2.16
CA ILE A 14 11.32 -6.07 3.03
C ILE A 14 12.20 -5.57 4.17
N GLU A 15 12.96 -6.47 4.81
CA GLU A 15 13.89 -6.09 5.87
C GLU A 15 14.96 -5.11 5.37
N ASN A 16 15.56 -5.38 4.21
CA ASN A 16 16.51 -4.47 3.57
C ASN A 16 15.87 -3.11 3.26
N TYR A 17 14.62 -3.09 2.76
CA TYR A 17 13.92 -1.83 2.51
C TYR A 17 13.69 -1.04 3.81
N LEU A 18 13.18 -1.70 4.85
CA LEU A 18 12.89 -1.04 6.13
C LEU A 18 14.15 -0.55 6.83
N VAL A 19 15.25 -1.31 6.75
CA VAL A 19 16.56 -0.89 7.28
C VAL A 19 17.11 0.32 6.53
N ASN A 20 17.07 0.28 5.19
CA ASN A 20 17.60 1.37 4.36
C ASN A 20 16.70 2.61 4.33
N ASN A 21 15.43 2.47 4.73
CA ASN A 21 14.44 3.55 4.72
C ASN A 21 13.73 3.65 6.08
N SER A 22 14.49 3.65 7.17
CA SER A 22 13.99 3.68 8.55
C SER A 22 13.10 4.89 8.87
N GLN A 23 13.19 5.95 8.08
CA GLN A 23 12.35 7.14 8.19
C GLN A 23 11.04 7.07 7.39
N SER A 24 10.79 5.98 6.66
CA SER A 24 9.57 5.83 5.86
C SER A 24 8.34 5.79 6.73
N ASP A 25 7.32 6.51 6.31
CA ASP A 25 5.98 6.36 6.84
C ASP A 25 5.20 5.34 6.02
N ALA A 26 4.11 4.84 6.59
CA ALA A 26 3.19 3.93 5.93
C ALA A 26 1.75 4.29 6.25
N ILE A 27 0.87 3.88 5.34
CA ILE A 27 -0.58 4.05 5.44
C ILE A 27 -1.20 2.67 5.35
N TYR A 28 -1.93 2.27 6.38
CA TYR A 28 -2.74 1.06 6.35
C TYR A 28 -4.19 1.41 6.03
N LEU A 29 -4.80 0.59 5.17
CA LEU A 29 -6.19 0.70 4.76
C LEU A 29 -6.86 -0.67 4.91
N LYS A 30 -8.07 -0.68 5.48
CA LYS A 30 -8.97 -1.83 5.43
C LYS A 30 -10.27 -1.43 4.77
N ILE A 31 -10.60 -2.10 3.68
CA ILE A 31 -11.65 -1.71 2.74
C ILE A 31 -12.54 -2.92 2.46
N PRO A 32 -13.88 -2.80 2.50
CA PRO A 32 -14.75 -3.89 2.05
C PRO A 32 -14.48 -4.26 0.58
N ASN A 33 -14.37 -5.55 0.27
CA ASN A 33 -14.19 -6.08 -1.10
C ASN A 33 -15.32 -5.60 -2.02
N SER A 34 -16.56 -5.55 -1.51
CA SER A 34 -17.72 -5.02 -2.25
C SER A 34 -17.51 -3.58 -2.74
N ARG A 35 -16.72 -2.79 -2.00
CA ARG A 35 -16.39 -1.43 -2.40
C ARG A 35 -15.35 -1.38 -3.50
N ILE A 36 -14.32 -2.21 -3.40
CA ILE A 36 -13.34 -2.36 -4.47
C ILE A 36 -14.01 -2.89 -5.74
N GLN A 37 -14.98 -3.80 -5.59
CA GLN A 37 -15.82 -4.28 -6.67
C GLN A 37 -16.62 -3.14 -7.32
N LYS A 38 -17.33 -2.35 -6.53
CA LYS A 38 -18.19 -1.25 -7.01
C LYS A 38 -17.40 -0.12 -7.68
N LEU A 39 -16.28 0.28 -7.09
CA LEU A 39 -15.53 1.47 -7.53
C LEU A 39 -14.45 1.16 -8.56
N PHE A 40 -13.87 -0.04 -8.52
CA PHE A 40 -12.70 -0.40 -9.32
C PHE A 40 -12.86 -1.73 -10.08
N GLY A 41 -14.08 -2.26 -10.16
CA GLY A 41 -14.37 -3.50 -10.90
C GLY A 41 -13.74 -4.75 -10.29
N GLY A 42 -13.38 -4.69 -9.00
CA GLY A 42 -12.75 -5.80 -8.29
C GLY A 42 -11.23 -5.85 -8.47
N ASN A 43 -10.64 -4.80 -9.06
CA ASN A 43 -9.21 -4.75 -9.32
C ASN A 43 -8.48 -3.77 -8.36
N PRO A 44 -7.81 -4.28 -7.31
CA PRO A 44 -6.87 -3.55 -6.45
C PRO A 44 -5.90 -2.61 -7.18
N SER A 45 -5.36 -3.05 -8.31
CA SER A 45 -4.36 -2.31 -9.08
C SER A 45 -4.97 -1.07 -9.74
N HIS A 46 -6.27 -1.10 -10.06
CA HIS A 46 -7.00 0.09 -10.50
C HIS A 46 -7.16 1.11 -9.38
N PHE A 47 -7.44 0.68 -8.14
CA PHE A 47 -7.47 1.58 -6.99
C PHE A 47 -6.12 2.30 -6.83
N PHE A 48 -5.02 1.54 -6.82
CA PHE A 48 -3.68 2.13 -6.67
C PHE A 48 -3.33 3.08 -7.83
N ARG A 49 -3.69 2.71 -9.07
CA ARG A 49 -3.51 3.60 -10.23
C ARG A 49 -4.32 4.89 -10.10
N MET A 50 -5.54 4.83 -9.60
CA MET A 50 -6.38 6.01 -9.35
C MET A 50 -5.86 6.86 -8.19
N LEU A 51 -5.30 6.23 -7.16
CA LEU A 51 -4.64 6.92 -6.06
C LEU A 51 -3.43 7.71 -6.59
N LYS A 52 -2.54 7.08 -7.37
CA LYS A 52 -1.31 7.69 -7.89
C LYS A 52 -1.52 8.65 -9.06
N ASN A 53 -2.42 8.31 -9.98
CA ASN A 53 -2.59 9.01 -11.27
C ASN A 53 -3.98 9.63 -11.45
N GLY A 54 -4.85 9.58 -10.44
CA GLY A 54 -6.18 10.18 -10.54
C GLY A 54 -6.10 11.68 -10.80
N LEU A 55 -7.00 12.17 -11.65
CA LEU A 55 -7.16 13.59 -11.97
C LEU A 55 -7.65 14.44 -10.77
N HIS A 56 -7.89 13.83 -9.61
CA HIS A 56 -8.35 14.53 -8.43
C HIS A 56 -7.23 15.41 -7.87
N SER A 57 -7.39 16.72 -8.03
CA SER A 57 -6.59 17.74 -7.36
C SER A 57 -7.36 18.31 -6.16
N LEU A 58 -6.80 18.21 -4.96
CA LEU A 58 -7.15 19.08 -3.84
C LEU A 58 -6.23 20.31 -3.92
N GLY A 59 -6.81 21.51 -3.95
CA GLY A 59 -6.03 22.76 -4.01
C GLY A 59 -5.13 22.90 -5.25
N GLY A 60 -5.52 22.34 -6.40
CA GLY A 60 -4.73 22.41 -7.65
C GLY A 60 -3.53 21.46 -7.75
N VAL A 61 -3.19 20.73 -6.68
CA VAL A 61 -2.08 19.75 -6.69
C VAL A 61 -2.59 18.38 -7.13
N SER A 62 -2.07 17.89 -8.26
CA SER A 62 -2.38 16.56 -8.79
C SER A 62 -2.01 15.45 -7.81
N ASN A 63 -2.75 14.33 -7.83
CA ASN A 63 -2.40 13.15 -7.04
C ASN A 63 -0.98 12.64 -7.34
N ARG A 64 -0.51 12.73 -8.59
CA ARG A 64 0.84 12.32 -8.97
C ARG A 64 1.92 13.11 -8.23
N THR A 65 1.71 14.43 -8.10
CA THR A 65 2.62 15.31 -7.36
C THR A 65 2.51 15.07 -5.85
N PHE A 66 1.29 14.94 -5.35
CA PHE A 66 0.99 14.76 -3.93
C PHE A 66 1.49 13.42 -3.37
N PHE A 67 1.34 12.35 -4.15
CA PHE A 67 1.73 10.98 -3.78
C PHE A 67 3.07 10.55 -4.40
N LYS A 68 3.93 11.51 -4.75
CA LYS A 68 5.26 11.22 -5.32
C LYS A 68 6.10 10.33 -4.39
N GLY A 69 5.92 10.46 -3.08
CA GLY A 69 6.62 9.64 -2.09
C GLY A 69 6.13 8.20 -1.98
N PHE A 70 5.07 7.76 -2.68
CA PHE A 70 4.70 6.34 -2.65
C PHE A 70 5.74 5.44 -3.30
N THR A 71 6.37 4.60 -2.49
CA THR A 71 7.47 3.71 -2.88
C THR A 71 7.03 2.27 -3.08
N GLY A 72 5.95 1.84 -2.43
CA GLY A 72 5.49 0.46 -2.49
C GLY A 72 4.10 0.25 -1.94
N ILE A 73 3.52 -0.89 -2.30
CA ILE A 73 2.20 -1.31 -1.85
C ILE A 73 2.22 -2.81 -1.58
N TYR A 74 1.62 -3.20 -0.46
CA TYR A 74 1.32 -4.57 -0.08
C TYR A 74 -0.18 -4.65 0.09
N PHE A 75 -0.83 -5.65 -0.49
CA PHE A 75 -2.24 -5.86 -0.21
C PHE A 75 -2.61 -7.33 -0.25
N TYR A 76 -3.72 -7.65 0.39
CA TYR A 76 -4.34 -8.96 0.36
C TYR A 76 -5.86 -8.77 0.33
N MET A 77 -6.54 -9.58 -0.47
CA MET A 77 -8.00 -9.69 -0.46
C MET A 77 -8.38 -10.97 0.25
N SER A 78 -9.04 -10.82 1.40
CA SER A 78 -9.55 -11.97 2.14
C SER A 78 -10.81 -12.54 1.50
N ASN A 79 -11.05 -13.83 1.74
CA ASN A 79 -12.34 -14.46 1.46
C ASN A 79 -13.46 -13.93 2.39
N LEU A 80 -13.11 -13.17 3.43
CA LEU A 80 -13.99 -12.60 4.46
C LEU A 80 -14.42 -11.17 4.11
N ASP A 81 -14.70 -10.90 2.84
CA ASP A 81 -15.26 -9.64 2.32
C ASP A 81 -14.45 -8.36 2.57
N THR A 82 -13.18 -8.46 2.98
CA THR A 82 -12.31 -7.28 3.19
C THR A 82 -10.97 -7.41 2.49
N MET A 83 -10.52 -6.27 1.99
CA MET A 83 -9.21 -6.02 1.42
C MET A 83 -8.39 -5.21 2.42
N GLU A 84 -7.19 -5.70 2.69
CA GLU A 84 -6.20 -4.99 3.51
C GLU A 84 -5.05 -4.52 2.63
N MET A 85 -4.57 -3.31 2.89
CA MET A 85 -3.53 -2.68 2.11
C MET A 85 -2.59 -1.85 2.99
N ILE A 86 -1.30 -1.93 2.71
CA ILE A 86 -0.26 -1.10 3.29
C ILE A 86 0.45 -0.39 2.15
N ILE A 87 0.50 0.94 2.20
CA ILE A 87 1.20 1.79 1.25
C ILE A 87 2.41 2.38 1.95
N LEU A 88 3.59 2.16 1.39
CA LEU A 88 4.85 2.74 1.88
C LEU A 88 5.06 4.13 1.28
N TYR A 89 5.61 5.03 2.08
CA TYR A 89 5.89 6.41 1.70
C TYR A 89 7.31 6.81 2.12
N GLU A 90 8.11 7.30 1.18
CA GLU A 90 9.42 7.89 1.43
C GLU A 90 9.28 9.29 2.05
N GLY A 91 9.80 9.45 3.26
CA GLY A 91 9.65 10.65 4.06
C GLY A 91 8.31 10.69 4.79
N THR A 92 7.74 11.90 4.94
CA THR A 92 6.49 12.10 5.68
C THR A 92 5.40 12.65 4.78
N TYR A 93 4.22 12.05 4.85
CA TYR A 93 3.04 12.51 4.13
C TYR A 93 2.26 13.55 4.96
N PRO A 94 1.61 14.52 4.30
CA PRO A 94 0.70 15.42 4.99
C PRO A 94 -0.58 14.66 5.38
N TYR A 95 -0.70 14.36 6.69
CA TYR A 95 -1.68 13.41 7.24
C TYR A 95 -3.13 13.75 6.88
N GLN A 96 -3.55 15.00 7.09
CA GLN A 96 -4.95 15.39 6.93
C GLN A 96 -5.37 15.38 5.47
N GLU A 97 -4.54 15.92 4.58
CA GLU A 97 -4.77 15.93 3.14
C GLU A 97 -4.79 14.51 2.58
N THR A 98 -3.89 13.65 3.05
CA THR A 98 -3.83 12.25 2.63
C THR A 98 -5.09 11.50 3.05
N LYS A 99 -5.48 11.62 4.32
CA LYS A 99 -6.72 11.04 4.86
C LYS A 99 -7.94 11.52 4.07
N HIS A 100 -8.03 12.80 3.81
CA HIS A 100 -9.14 13.38 3.07
C HIS A 100 -9.21 12.83 1.62
N ARG A 101 -8.08 12.78 0.91
CA ARG A 101 -8.02 12.27 -0.47
C ARG A 101 -8.38 10.79 -0.55
N ILE A 102 -7.89 9.98 0.39
CA ILE A 102 -8.23 8.55 0.45
C ILE A 102 -9.72 8.36 0.74
N LYS A 103 -10.28 9.07 1.74
CA LYS A 103 -11.71 8.99 2.05
C LYS A 103 -12.61 9.51 0.93
N LYS A 104 -12.16 10.49 0.15
CA LYS A 104 -12.90 10.97 -1.02
C LYS A 104 -12.98 9.90 -2.12
N LEU A 105 -11.93 9.10 -2.28
CA LEU A 105 -11.89 8.01 -3.27
C LEU A 105 -12.65 6.77 -2.81
N LEU A 106 -12.56 6.43 -1.52
CA LEU A 106 -13.06 5.15 -0.99
C LEU A 106 -14.32 5.27 -0.12
N GLY A 107 -14.78 6.47 0.22
CA GLY A 107 -15.82 6.69 1.21
C GLY A 107 -15.28 6.97 2.61
N ILE A 108 -16.14 7.55 3.45
CA ILE A 108 -15.79 8.07 4.79
C ILE A 108 -15.60 6.97 5.85
N ASP A 109 -16.14 5.79 5.58
CA ASP A 109 -16.25 4.61 6.45
C ASP A 109 -15.09 3.63 6.29
N VAL A 110 -14.07 3.98 5.50
CA VAL A 110 -12.83 3.20 5.42
C VAL A 110 -11.97 3.40 6.67
N GLU A 111 -11.47 2.29 7.21
CA GLU A 111 -10.49 2.27 8.28
C GLU A 111 -9.12 2.67 7.72
N LEU A 112 -8.52 3.70 8.31
CA LEU A 112 -7.23 4.26 7.92
C LEU A 112 -6.36 4.41 9.16
N GLU A 113 -5.19 3.79 9.13
CA GLU A 113 -4.15 3.96 10.13
C GLU A 113 -2.88 4.50 9.47
N PHE A 114 -2.17 5.33 10.21
CA PHE A 114 -1.01 6.06 9.74
C PHE A 114 0.09 5.87 10.77
N GLY A 115 1.30 5.59 10.33
CA GLY A 115 2.42 5.35 11.23
C GLY A 115 3.72 5.17 10.49
N LYS A 116 4.75 4.74 11.20
CA LYS A 116 6.05 4.40 10.61
C LYS A 116 5.95 3.08 9.87
N ALA A 117 6.73 2.89 8.81
CA ALA A 117 6.73 1.62 8.08
C ALA A 117 7.06 0.41 8.98
N GLU A 118 7.93 0.62 9.97
CA GLU A 118 8.30 -0.40 10.97
C GLU A 118 7.11 -0.89 11.80
N THR A 119 6.16 -0.01 12.17
CA THR A 119 4.98 -0.41 12.97
C THR A 119 4.08 -1.38 12.22
N PHE A 120 4.18 -1.43 10.90
CA PHE A 120 3.41 -2.33 10.04
C PHE A 120 4.21 -3.54 9.56
N LYS A 121 5.47 -3.73 9.98
CA LYS A 121 6.35 -4.83 9.52
C LYS A 121 5.66 -6.20 9.61
N SER A 122 5.12 -6.55 10.77
CA SER A 122 4.46 -7.85 10.98
C SER A 122 3.27 -8.07 10.04
N LYS A 123 2.52 -7.01 9.72
CA LYS A 123 1.37 -7.09 8.82
C LYS A 123 1.79 -7.17 7.35
N ILE A 124 2.88 -6.48 6.98
CA ILE A 124 3.50 -6.65 5.66
C ILE A 124 3.93 -8.12 5.47
N GLU A 125 4.61 -8.69 6.46
CA GLU A 125 5.05 -10.09 6.44
C GLU A 125 3.87 -11.08 6.33
N GLU A 126 2.78 -10.82 7.06
CA GLU A 126 1.54 -11.60 6.96
C GLU A 126 0.96 -11.55 5.53
N ILE A 127 0.82 -10.35 4.95
CA ILE A 127 0.31 -10.17 3.57
C ILE A 127 1.19 -10.91 2.56
N VAL A 128 2.51 -10.88 2.72
CA VAL A 128 3.46 -11.59 1.84
C VAL A 128 3.30 -13.11 1.94
N GLN A 129 3.00 -13.63 3.13
CA GLN A 129 2.76 -15.07 3.33
C GLN A 129 1.47 -15.54 2.65
N LEU A 130 0.49 -14.65 2.52
CA LEU A 130 -0.80 -14.92 1.88
C LEU A 130 -0.64 -14.88 0.35
N LYS A 131 -0.22 -16.02 -0.22
CA LYS A 131 0.09 -16.22 -1.66
C LYS A 131 -1.10 -16.08 -2.62
N THR A 132 -2.32 -15.95 -2.14
CA THR A 132 -3.51 -16.13 -2.98
C THR A 132 -3.76 -14.95 -3.93
N HIS A 133 -3.48 -13.70 -3.52
CA HIS A 133 -3.72 -12.50 -4.36
C HIS A 133 -2.80 -11.30 -4.03
N SER A 134 -1.71 -11.50 -3.29
CA SER A 134 -0.80 -10.40 -2.96
C SER A 134 -0.01 -9.95 -4.20
N GLN A 135 -0.16 -8.68 -4.59
CA GLN A 135 0.67 -8.05 -5.62
C GLN A 135 1.49 -6.91 -5.02
N PHE A 136 2.75 -6.86 -5.43
CA PHE A 136 3.72 -5.83 -5.06
C PHE A 136 3.95 -4.98 -6.30
N PHE A 137 3.73 -3.67 -6.21
CA PHE A 137 4.16 -2.73 -7.26
C PHE A 137 5.25 -1.85 -6.69
N GLY A 138 6.48 -2.31 -6.87
CA GLY A 138 7.73 -1.64 -6.48
C GLY A 138 8.93 -2.14 -7.30
N ASP A 139 8.85 -3.33 -7.91
CA ASP A 139 9.93 -3.91 -8.71
C ASP A 139 10.38 -3.04 -9.91
N ALA A 140 9.49 -2.19 -10.46
CA ALA A 140 9.86 -1.22 -11.48
C ALA A 140 10.82 -0.11 -11.00
N PHE A 141 11.03 0.04 -9.68
CA PHE A 141 12.02 0.93 -9.09
C PHE A 141 13.33 0.20 -8.69
N PHE A 142 13.28 -1.11 -8.48
CA PHE A 142 14.47 -1.91 -8.12
C PHE A 142 15.24 -2.43 -9.35
N GLU A 143 14.62 -2.45 -10.54
CA GLU A 143 15.29 -2.82 -11.80
C GLU A 143 16.12 -1.70 -12.47
N LYS A 144 16.45 -0.62 -11.76
CA LYS A 144 17.46 0.34 -12.22
C LYS A 144 18.56 0.57 -11.17
N ALA A 145 19.35 -0.45 -10.92
CA ALA A 145 20.67 -0.31 -10.32
C ALA A 145 21.72 -1.30 -10.86
N THR A 146 21.48 -1.91 -12.03
CA THR A 146 22.50 -2.67 -12.76
C THR A 146 22.30 -2.52 -14.27
N SER A 147 22.96 -1.52 -14.83
CA SER A 147 23.43 -1.49 -16.22
C SER A 147 24.62 -0.56 -16.28
#